data_AF-C3Y899-F1
#
_entry.id   AF-C3Y899-F1
#
_cell.length_a   1.000
_cell.length_b   1.000
_cell.length_c   1.000
_cell.angle_alpha   90.00
_cell.angle_beta   90.00
_cell.angle_gamma   90.00
#
_symmetry.space_group_name_H-M   'P 1'
#
loop_
_entity.id
_entity.type
_entity.pdbx_description
1 polymer ?
#
loop_
_entity_poly.entity_id
_entity_poly.type
_entity_poly.pdbx_seq_one_letter_code
_entity_poly.pdbx_strand_id
1 'polypeptide(L)'
;MFKGFVTTTERKSCSERALHECNNGHCIDYSLVCNGHKDCGEEGDDEVNCPVITCSADQFTCIDGTCIAENWRCDGREDCPNKDDELGCTTSCSERALHECNNGHCIDYSLVCNGHKDCGEEGDDEVNFITCSADQFTCIDGTCIAENWRCDGREDCPNKDDELGCTTVEAA
;
A
#
# COMPACT_ATOMS: atom_id res chain seq x y z
N MET A 1 74.00 10.93 33.33
CA MET A 1 73.10 11.82 32.57
C MET A 1 71.75 11.12 32.40
N PHE A 2 70.69 11.63 33.02
CA PHE A 2 69.33 11.14 32.80
C PHE A 2 68.77 11.84 31.55
N LYS A 3 68.42 11.08 30.51
CA LYS A 3 67.48 11.55 29.49
C LYS A 3 66.25 10.68 29.60
N GLY A 4 65.27 11.20 30.33
CA GLY A 4 63.90 10.72 30.22
C GLY A 4 63.39 11.01 28.82
N PHE A 5 62.70 10.04 28.23
CA PHE A 5 61.79 10.29 27.14
C PHE A 5 60.42 9.77 27.56
N VAL A 6 59.51 10.72 27.57
CA VAL A 6 58.11 10.64 27.94
C VAL A 6 57.45 9.52 27.14
N THR A 7 56.69 8.67 27.82
CA THR A 7 55.76 7.73 27.20
C THR A 7 54.78 8.54 26.35
N THR A 8 54.95 8.53 25.03
CA THR A 8 53.90 8.99 24.12
C THR A 8 52.76 7.98 24.19
N THR A 9 51.86 8.18 25.15
CA THR A 9 50.51 7.65 25.07
C THR A 9 49.90 8.31 23.84
N GLU A 10 49.97 7.63 22.71
CA GLU A 10 49.32 8.08 21.49
C GLU A 10 47.84 8.27 21.79
N ARG A 11 47.36 9.52 21.68
CA ARG A 11 45.93 9.78 21.54
C ARG A 11 45.53 9.14 20.22
N LYS A 12 45.17 7.86 20.26
CA LYS A 12 44.65 7.13 19.10
C LYS A 12 43.43 7.91 18.63
N SER A 13 43.61 8.62 17.52
CA SER A 13 42.56 9.41 16.89
C SER A 13 41.42 8.48 16.53
N CYS A 14 40.18 8.95 16.65
CA CYS A 14 38.98 8.18 16.28
C CYS A 14 39.09 7.64 14.83
N SER A 15 39.84 8.37 13.98
CA SER A 15 40.21 8.01 12.61
C SER A 15 40.91 6.66 12.46
N GLU A 16 41.78 6.27 13.40
CA GLU A 16 42.54 5.01 13.31
C GLU A 16 41.67 3.77 13.58
N ARG A 17 40.51 3.98 14.21
CA ARG A 17 39.54 2.92 14.53
C ARG A 17 38.27 2.98 13.68
N ALA A 18 38.23 3.85 12.67
CA ALA A 18 37.01 4.13 11.90
C ALA A 18 35.82 4.42 12.83
N LEU A 19 36.01 5.28 13.82
CA LEU A 19 34.99 5.73 14.76
C LEU A 19 34.62 7.19 14.47
N HIS A 20 33.39 7.58 14.79
CA HIS A 20 32.94 8.97 14.74
C HIS A 20 33.51 9.75 15.94
N GLU A 21 34.02 10.95 15.68
CA GLU A 21 34.55 11.86 16.71
C GLU A 21 33.52 12.94 17.04
N CYS A 22 33.01 12.94 18.27
CA CYS A 22 32.11 13.95 18.82
C CYS A 22 32.83 15.30 19.00
N ASN A 23 32.08 16.42 19.11
CA ASN A 23 32.69 17.74 19.33
C ASN A 23 33.46 17.86 20.66
N ASN A 24 33.13 17.03 21.65
CA ASN A 24 33.84 16.93 22.92
C ASN A 24 35.12 16.06 22.85
N GLY A 25 35.45 15.50 21.68
CA GLY A 25 36.60 14.63 21.44
C GLY A 25 36.41 13.17 21.85
N HIS A 26 35.19 12.76 22.23
CA HIS A 26 34.85 11.36 22.47
C HIS A 26 34.66 10.60 21.15
N CYS A 27 35.04 9.32 21.10
CA CYS A 27 34.83 8.48 19.92
C CYS A 27 33.65 7.53 20.15
N ILE A 28 32.70 7.49 19.21
CA ILE A 28 31.59 6.52 19.19
C ILE A 28 31.62 5.70 17.90
N ASP A 29 30.92 4.57 17.88
CA ASP A 29 30.77 3.79 16.64
C ASP A 29 29.94 4.59 15.62
N TYR A 30 30.24 4.45 14.31
CA TYR A 30 29.42 5.08 13.28
C TYR A 30 27.98 4.56 13.28
N SER A 31 27.72 3.35 13.80
CA SER A 31 26.37 2.83 13.99
C SER A 31 25.56 3.60 15.05
N LEU A 32 26.23 4.43 15.85
CA LEU A 32 25.61 5.27 16.87
C LEU A 32 25.36 6.70 16.38
N VAL A 33 25.73 7.01 15.13
CA VAL A 33 25.42 8.30 14.53
C VAL A 33 24.03 8.23 13.91
N CYS A 34 23.16 9.18 14.25
CA CYS A 34 21.79 9.26 13.74
C CYS A 34 20.95 8.02 14.04
N ASN A 35 21.11 7.47 15.24
CA ASN A 35 20.39 6.28 15.70
C ASN A 35 19.17 6.63 16.58
N GLY A 36 18.88 7.93 16.77
CA GLY A 36 17.79 8.42 17.61
C GLY A 36 18.15 8.55 19.11
N HIS A 37 19.41 8.31 19.48
CA HIS A 37 19.92 8.40 20.85
C HIS A 37 21.11 9.36 20.92
N LYS A 38 21.20 10.11 22.02
CA LYS A 38 22.34 11.02 22.25
C LYS A 38 23.52 10.25 22.84
N ASP A 39 24.35 9.68 21.99
CA ASP A 39 25.58 8.98 22.37
C ASP A 39 26.79 9.94 22.43
N CYS A 40 26.76 11.09 21.73
CA CYS A 40 27.74 12.18 21.89
C CYS A 40 27.41 13.12 23.07
N GLY A 41 27.23 12.54 24.27
CA GLY A 41 26.98 13.29 25.51
C GLY A 41 25.64 14.05 25.52
N GLU A 42 25.50 15.05 26.39
CA GLU A 42 24.21 15.76 26.54
C GLU A 42 23.85 16.64 25.33
N GLU A 43 24.87 17.17 24.64
CA GLU A 43 24.70 17.99 23.43
C GLU A 43 24.15 17.16 22.27
N GLY A 44 24.53 15.88 22.17
CA GLY A 44 23.94 14.92 21.22
C GLY A 44 24.27 15.25 19.76
N ASP A 45 25.52 15.63 19.49
CA ASP A 45 25.97 16.05 18.16
C ASP A 45 25.95 14.93 17.12
N ASP A 46 25.91 13.67 17.56
CA ASP A 46 25.66 12.50 16.74
C ASP A 46 24.25 12.47 16.13
N GLU A 47 23.32 13.23 16.72
CA GLU A 47 21.92 13.33 16.30
C GLU A 47 21.60 14.67 15.61
N VAL A 48 22.60 15.54 15.39
CA VAL A 48 22.40 16.81 14.68
C VAL A 48 22.84 16.73 13.22
N ASN A 49 22.09 17.38 12.33
CA ASN A 49 22.33 17.35 10.88
C ASN A 49 22.39 15.93 10.27
N CYS A 50 21.64 15.00 10.85
CA CYS A 50 21.42 13.71 10.26
C CYS A 50 20.89 13.87 8.83
N PRO A 51 21.37 13.05 7.87
CA PRO A 51 20.73 12.99 6.57
C PRO A 51 19.26 12.74 6.82
N VAL A 52 18.40 13.62 6.32
CA VAL A 52 16.98 13.29 6.25
C VAL A 52 16.95 12.02 5.41
N ILE A 53 16.61 10.89 6.03
CA ILE A 53 16.32 9.66 5.31
C ILE A 53 15.05 9.98 4.53
N THR A 54 15.26 10.58 3.37
CA THR A 54 14.26 10.74 2.34
C THR A 54 14.23 9.38 1.70
N CYS A 55 13.15 8.63 2.00
CA CYS A 55 12.91 7.36 1.35
C CYS A 55 12.99 7.56 -0.18
N SER A 56 13.36 6.49 -0.89
CA SER A 56 13.44 6.57 -2.35
C SER A 56 12.10 6.99 -2.95
N ALA A 57 12.08 7.47 -4.20
CA ALA A 57 10.83 7.93 -4.82
C ALA A 57 9.72 6.86 -4.89
N ASP A 58 10.10 5.58 -4.79
CA ASP A 58 9.20 4.43 -4.80
C ASP A 58 8.87 3.90 -3.37
N GLN A 59 9.14 4.70 -2.34
CA GLN A 59 8.98 4.32 -0.94
C GLN A 59 8.21 5.36 -0.13
N PHE A 60 7.34 4.87 0.75
CA PHE A 60 6.60 5.68 1.71
C PHE A 60 7.39 5.82 3.02
N THR A 61 7.38 7.01 3.62
CA THR A 61 8.02 7.31 4.90
C THR A 61 7.01 7.25 6.04
N CYS A 62 7.15 6.27 6.93
CA CYS A 62 6.44 6.19 8.20
C CYS A 62 6.78 7.40 9.11
N ILE A 63 5.95 7.66 10.13
CA ILE A 63 6.16 8.80 11.05
C ILE A 63 7.48 8.68 11.83
N ASP A 64 7.92 7.46 12.14
CA ASP A 64 9.19 7.17 12.81
C ASP A 64 10.41 7.29 11.88
N GLY A 65 10.20 7.53 10.58
CA GLY A 65 11.25 7.59 9.55
C GLY A 65 11.54 6.26 8.87
N THR A 66 10.83 5.17 9.21
CA THR A 66 10.96 3.89 8.51
C THR A 66 10.47 4.01 7.07
N CYS A 67 11.20 3.42 6.12
CA CYS A 67 10.80 3.39 4.71
C CYS A 67 10.16 2.04 4.37
N ILE A 68 8.94 2.08 3.86
CA ILE A 68 8.25 0.93 3.29
C ILE A 68 8.08 1.12 1.78
N ALA A 69 7.74 0.06 1.05
CA ALA A 69 7.43 0.22 -0.38
C ALA A 69 6.16 1.07 -0.55
N GLU A 70 6.11 1.95 -1.55
CA GLU A 70 4.93 2.81 -1.78
C GLU A 70 3.64 1.99 -1.96
N ASN A 71 3.75 0.76 -2.52
CA ASN A 71 2.62 -0.15 -2.69
C ASN A 71 2.16 -0.85 -1.40
N TRP A 72 2.84 -0.64 -0.26
CA TRP A 72 2.42 -1.10 1.07
C TRP A 72 1.62 -0.02 1.81
N ARG A 73 1.62 1.21 1.30
CA ARG A 73 0.73 2.24 1.83
C ARG A 73 -0.72 1.91 1.46
N CYS A 74 -1.61 1.86 2.46
CA CYS A 74 -3.04 1.57 2.28
C CYS A 74 -3.31 0.17 1.68
N ASP A 75 -2.46 -0.81 1.98
CA ASP A 75 -2.58 -2.18 1.47
C ASP A 75 -3.39 -3.10 2.42
N GLY A 76 -3.82 -2.56 3.57
CA GLY A 76 -4.61 -3.26 4.57
C GLY A 76 -3.79 -4.03 5.61
N ARG A 77 -2.46 -3.97 5.53
CA ARG A 77 -1.53 -4.56 6.51
C ARG A 77 -0.93 -3.47 7.37
N GLU A 78 -0.20 -3.89 8.40
CA GLU A 78 0.55 -2.97 9.26
C GLU A 78 2.02 -3.14 8.90
N ASP A 79 2.50 -2.29 8.00
CA ASP A 79 3.89 -2.26 7.57
C ASP A 79 4.65 -1.12 8.26
N CYS A 80 3.97 -0.05 8.70
CA CYS A 80 4.55 0.92 9.64
C CYS A 80 4.32 0.52 11.12
N PRO A 81 5.27 0.82 12.04
CA PRO A 81 5.15 0.43 13.46
C PRO A 81 3.97 1.02 14.25
N ASN A 82 3.31 2.07 13.74
CA ASN A 82 2.07 2.61 14.33
C ASN A 82 0.89 2.53 13.36
N LYS A 83 1.00 1.71 12.31
CA LYS A 83 -0.02 1.57 11.26
C LYS A 83 -0.31 2.88 10.51
N ASP A 84 0.68 3.78 10.46
CA ASP A 84 0.56 5.10 9.82
C ASP A 84 0.42 5.01 8.30
N ASP A 85 0.96 3.94 7.71
CA ASP A 85 0.75 3.53 6.32
C ASP A 85 -0.72 3.33 5.96
N GLU A 86 -1.56 3.05 6.95
CA GLU A 86 -3.01 2.87 6.80
C GLU A 86 -3.82 4.09 7.26
N LEU A 87 -3.17 5.19 7.69
CA LEU A 87 -3.84 6.40 8.12
C LEU A 87 -4.02 7.40 6.97
N GLY A 88 -5.19 8.04 6.93
CA GLY A 88 -5.48 9.07 5.92
C GLY A 88 -5.53 8.54 4.49
N CYS A 89 -5.66 7.21 4.32
CA CYS A 89 -6.02 6.59 3.07
C CYS A 89 -7.34 7.20 2.61
N THR A 90 -7.26 8.09 1.61
CA THR A 90 -8.44 8.55 0.89
C THR A 90 -8.80 7.39 -0.02
N THR A 91 -9.56 6.45 0.52
CA THR A 91 -10.08 5.27 -0.15
C THR A 91 -11.01 5.69 -1.28
N SER A 92 -10.46 6.19 -2.38
CA SER A 92 -11.16 5.97 -3.64
C SER A 92 -10.74 4.57 -4.06
N CYS A 93 -11.62 3.60 -3.85
CA CYS A 93 -11.40 2.23 -4.33
C CYS A 93 -11.05 2.23 -5.84
N SER A 94 -11.50 3.27 -6.56
CA SER A 94 -11.11 3.66 -7.92
C SER A 94 -9.60 3.67 -8.20
N GLU A 95 -8.75 4.19 -7.29
CA GLU A 95 -7.30 4.30 -7.54
C GLU A 95 -6.60 2.93 -7.50
N ARG A 96 -7.18 1.98 -6.78
CA ARG A 96 -6.70 0.59 -6.70
C ARG A 96 -7.46 -0.36 -7.63
N ALA A 97 -8.34 0.18 -8.49
CA ALA A 97 -9.26 -0.60 -9.32
C ALA A 97 -10.04 -1.64 -8.49
N LEU A 98 -10.57 -1.20 -7.34
CA LEU A 98 -11.40 -1.98 -6.43
C LEU A 98 -12.82 -1.41 -6.40
N HIS A 99 -13.80 -2.25 -6.05
CA HIS A 99 -15.18 -1.85 -5.84
C HIS A 99 -15.36 -1.27 -4.43
N GLU A 100 -16.07 -0.15 -4.32
CA GLU A 100 -16.41 0.50 -3.05
C GLU A 100 -17.80 0.05 -2.59
N CYS A 101 -17.86 -0.61 -1.44
CA CYS A 101 -19.08 -0.98 -0.74
C CYS A 101 -19.76 0.27 -0.14
N ASN A 102 -21.08 0.25 0.06
CA ASN A 102 -21.82 1.35 0.74
C ASN A 102 -21.30 1.72 2.14
N ASN A 103 -20.58 0.83 2.83
CA ASN A 103 -19.96 1.10 4.12
C ASN A 103 -18.55 1.72 4.02
N GLY A 104 -18.07 2.02 2.80
CA GLY A 104 -16.74 2.57 2.52
C GLY A 104 -15.62 1.52 2.47
N HIS A 105 -15.94 0.23 2.59
CA HIS A 105 -14.97 -0.85 2.42
C HIS A 105 -14.66 -1.09 0.93
N CYS A 106 -13.42 -1.44 0.59
CA CYS A 106 -13.06 -1.79 -0.78
C CYS A 106 -12.92 -3.31 -0.93
N ILE A 107 -13.53 -3.90 -1.96
CA ILE A 107 -13.34 -5.31 -2.35
C ILE A 107 -12.84 -5.41 -3.78
N ASP A 108 -12.23 -6.53 -4.13
CA ASP A 108 -11.82 -6.78 -5.52
C ASP A 108 -13.05 -6.89 -6.43
N TYR A 109 -12.97 -6.39 -7.67
CA TYR A 109 -14.08 -6.51 -8.61
C TYR A 109 -14.45 -7.97 -8.91
N SER A 110 -13.54 -8.93 -8.75
CA SER A 110 -13.84 -10.37 -8.88
C SER A 110 -14.73 -10.92 -7.77
N LEU A 111 -14.87 -10.17 -6.67
CA LEU A 111 -15.72 -10.50 -5.54
C LEU A 111 -17.11 -9.88 -5.66
N VAL A 112 -17.32 -8.96 -6.59
CA VAL A 112 -18.64 -8.38 -6.85
C VAL A 112 -19.51 -9.42 -7.57
N CYS A 113 -20.70 -9.68 -7.05
CA CYS A 113 -21.68 -10.61 -7.63
C CYS A 113 -21.13 -12.04 -7.81
N ASN A 114 -20.31 -12.51 -6.87
CA ASN A 114 -19.76 -13.86 -6.89
C ASN A 114 -20.65 -14.87 -6.14
N GLY A 115 -21.79 -14.42 -5.59
CA GLY A 115 -22.72 -15.24 -4.81
C GLY A 115 -22.37 -15.32 -3.31
N HIS A 116 -21.39 -14.54 -2.86
CA HIS A 116 -20.96 -14.39 -1.49
C HIS A 116 -21.08 -12.93 -1.06
N LYS A 117 -21.43 -12.70 0.20
CA LYS A 117 -21.51 -11.36 0.76
C LYS A 117 -20.13 -10.91 1.24
N ASP A 118 -19.36 -10.34 0.34
CA ASP A 118 -18.02 -9.80 0.61
C ASP A 118 -18.09 -8.32 1.06
N CYS A 119 -19.13 -7.55 0.70
CA CYS A 119 -19.43 -6.24 1.28
C CYS A 119 -20.22 -6.34 2.61
N GLY A 120 -19.69 -7.13 3.56
CA GLY A 120 -20.23 -7.29 4.90
C GLY A 120 -21.63 -7.93 4.96
N GLU A 121 -22.30 -7.81 6.11
CA GLU A 121 -23.60 -8.46 6.36
C GLU A 121 -24.72 -7.98 5.40
N GLU A 122 -24.67 -6.71 5.01
CA GLU A 122 -25.60 -6.08 4.08
C GLU A 122 -25.43 -6.64 2.66
N GLY A 123 -24.23 -7.11 2.31
CA GLY A 123 -23.94 -7.81 1.06
C GLY A 123 -24.19 -6.93 -0.16
N ASP A 124 -23.81 -5.66 -0.09
CA ASP A 124 -24.06 -4.66 -1.14
C ASP A 124 -23.43 -5.01 -2.50
N ASP A 125 -22.34 -5.78 -2.46
CA ASP A 125 -21.73 -6.43 -3.61
C ASP A 125 -22.64 -7.45 -4.31
N GLU A 126 -23.68 -7.91 -3.62
CA GLU A 126 -24.68 -8.86 -4.09
C GLU A 126 -26.07 -8.21 -4.27
N VAL A 127 -26.31 -7.03 -3.69
CA VAL A 127 -27.60 -6.31 -3.79
C VAL A 127 -27.47 -5.05 -4.64
N ASN A 128 -27.29 -5.23 -5.95
CA ASN A 128 -27.75 -4.29 -6.97
C ASN A 128 -27.62 -4.84 -8.40
N PHE A 129 -27.37 -6.14 -8.55
CA PHE A 129 -27.62 -6.80 -9.82
C PHE A 129 -29.08 -7.24 -9.83
N ILE A 130 -29.91 -6.53 -10.59
CA ILE A 130 -31.20 -7.07 -11.02
C ILE A 130 -30.86 -8.30 -11.87
N THR A 131 -30.74 -9.47 -11.24
CA THR A 131 -31.07 -10.71 -11.92
C THR A 131 -32.53 -10.53 -12.29
N CYS A 132 -32.78 -10.35 -13.58
CA CYS A 132 -34.12 -10.21 -14.10
C CYS A 132 -34.96 -11.42 -13.65
N SER A 133 -36.29 -11.35 -13.76
CA SER A 133 -37.12 -12.50 -13.37
C SER A 133 -36.63 -13.77 -14.07
N ALA A 134 -36.89 -14.96 -13.50
CA ALA A 134 -36.36 -16.23 -14.03
C ALA A 134 -36.63 -16.50 -15.54
N ASP A 135 -37.56 -15.75 -16.14
CA ASP A 135 -37.92 -15.81 -17.56
C ASP A 135 -37.28 -14.67 -18.40
N GLN A 136 -36.26 -13.99 -17.89
CA GLN A 136 -35.62 -12.82 -18.48
C GLN A 136 -34.09 -12.93 -18.45
N PHE A 137 -33.47 -12.46 -19.53
CA PHE A 137 -32.03 -12.34 -19.66
C PHE A 137 -31.57 -10.95 -19.20
N THR A 138 -30.45 -10.91 -18.46
CA THR A 138 -29.84 -9.66 -17.99
C THR A 138 -28.72 -9.23 -18.95
N CYS A 139 -28.88 -8.08 -19.59
CA CYS A 139 -27.85 -7.40 -20.36
C CYS A 139 -26.69 -6.94 -19.47
N ILE A 140 -25.51 -6.67 -20.05
CA ILE A 140 -24.32 -6.26 -19.30
C ILE A 140 -24.53 -4.93 -18.53
N ASP A 141 -25.40 -4.06 -19.04
CA ASP A 141 -25.77 -2.79 -18.41
C ASP A 141 -26.83 -2.93 -17.29
N GLY A 142 -27.33 -4.16 -17.05
CA GLY A 142 -28.40 -4.45 -16.10
C GLY A 142 -29.82 -4.34 -16.67
N THR A 143 -29.99 -4.07 -17.98
CA THR A 143 -31.30 -4.08 -18.65
C THR A 143 -31.85 -5.51 -18.76
N CYS A 144 -33.17 -5.66 -18.57
CA CYS A 144 -33.85 -6.96 -18.67
C CYS A 144 -34.57 -7.12 -20.00
N ILE A 145 -34.27 -8.20 -20.70
CA ILE A 145 -34.99 -8.63 -21.91
C ILE A 145 -35.64 -10.00 -21.68
N ALA A 146 -36.57 -10.40 -22.53
CA ALA A 146 -37.15 -11.74 -22.41
C ALA A 146 -36.10 -12.81 -22.75
N GLU A 147 -36.11 -13.96 -22.06
CA GLU A 147 -35.13 -15.04 -22.31
C GLU A 147 -35.15 -15.52 -23.78
N ASN A 148 -36.32 -15.41 -24.44
CA ASN A 148 -36.48 -15.76 -25.85
C ASN A 148 -35.97 -14.68 -26.83
N TRP A 149 -35.44 -13.56 -26.34
CA TRP A 149 -34.75 -12.53 -27.14
C TRP A 149 -33.24 -12.73 -27.13
N ARG A 150 -32.73 -13.62 -26.27
CA ARG A 150 -31.34 -14.04 -26.36
C ARG A 150 -31.12 -14.87 -27.61
N CYS A 151 -30.14 -14.50 -28.43
CA CYS A 151 -29.80 -15.17 -29.68
C CYS A 151 -30.96 -15.22 -30.71
N ASP A 152 -31.85 -14.22 -30.73
CA ASP A 152 -32.99 -14.14 -31.65
C ASP A 152 -32.64 -13.46 -32.99
N GLY A 153 -31.41 -12.94 -33.11
CA GLY A 153 -30.90 -12.28 -34.30
C GLY A 153 -31.17 -10.78 -34.35
N ARG A 154 -31.79 -10.19 -33.32
CA ARG A 154 -32.00 -8.75 -33.16
C ARG A 154 -31.01 -8.18 -32.16
N GLU A 155 -31.08 -6.88 -31.96
CA GLU A 155 -30.30 -6.18 -30.96
C GLU A 155 -31.31 -5.70 -29.91
N ASP A 156 -31.51 -6.51 -28.89
CA ASP A 156 -32.40 -6.20 -27.78
C ASP A 156 -31.62 -5.67 -26.56
N CYS A 157 -30.33 -6.01 -26.42
CA CYS A 157 -29.43 -5.33 -25.47
C CYS A 157 -28.71 -4.13 -26.12
N PRO A 158 -28.40 -3.05 -25.37
CA PRO A 158 -27.76 -1.83 -25.91
C PRO A 158 -26.36 -2.01 -26.53
N ASN A 159 -25.66 -3.11 -26.23
CA ASN A 159 -24.39 -3.47 -26.87
C ASN A 159 -24.47 -4.77 -27.68
N LYS A 160 -25.68 -5.27 -27.95
CA LYS A 160 -25.92 -6.53 -28.66
C LYS A 160 -25.34 -7.76 -27.94
N ASP A 161 -25.25 -7.69 -26.61
CA ASP A 161 -24.67 -8.75 -25.78
C ASP A 161 -25.54 -10.02 -25.77
N ASP A 162 -26.84 -9.85 -25.97
CA ASP A 162 -27.85 -10.89 -26.18
C ASP A 162 -27.54 -11.81 -27.36
N GLU A 163 -26.70 -11.37 -28.30
CA GLU A 163 -26.31 -12.12 -29.50
C GLU A 163 -24.88 -12.68 -29.44
N LEU A 164 -24.19 -12.55 -28.31
CA LEU A 164 -22.83 -13.04 -28.14
C LEU A 164 -22.80 -14.49 -27.63
N GLY A 165 -21.92 -15.31 -28.23
CA GLY A 165 -21.68 -16.69 -27.76
C GLY A 165 -22.79 -17.70 -28.09
N CYS A 166 -23.72 -17.35 -28.99
CA CYS A 166 -24.76 -18.24 -29.48
C CYS A 166 -24.13 -19.39 -30.30
N THR A 167 -24.23 -20.63 -29.80
CA THR A 167 -23.62 -21.80 -30.46
C THR A 167 -24.47 -22.41 -31.57
N THR A 168 -25.70 -21.92 -31.74
CA THR A 168 -26.61 -22.34 -32.80
C THR A 168 -27.42 -21.15 -33.28
N VAL A 169 -27.24 -20.80 -34.55
CA VAL A 169 -28.20 -20.02 -35.33
C VAL A 169 -29.49 -20.82 -35.45
N GLU A 170 -30.41 -20.70 -34.49
CA GLU A 170 -31.82 -21.02 -34.75
C GLU A 170 -32.48 -19.79 -35.36
N ALA A 171 -32.18 -19.59 -36.65
CA ALA A 171 -33.07 -18.88 -37.53
C ALA A 171 -34.36 -19.71 -37.70
N ALA A 172 -35.48 -19.20 -37.19
CA ALA A 172 -36.83 -19.56 -37.64
C ALA A 172 -37.80 -18.40 -37.43
#